data_AF-A0A2V9PUZ1-F1
#
_entry.id   AF-A0A2V9PUZ1-F1
#
_cell.length_a   1.000
_cell.length_b   1.000
_cell.length_c   1.000
_cell.angle_alpha   90.00
_cell.angle_beta   90.00
_cell.angle_gamma   90.00
#
_symmetry.space_group_name_H-M   'P 1'
#
loop_
_entity.id
_entity.type
_entity.pdbx_description
1 polymer ?
#
loop_
_entity_poly.entity_id
_entity_poly.type
_entity_poly.pdbx_seq_one_letter_code
_entity_poly.pdbx_strand_id
1 'polypeptide(L)'
;MRKKSMSAEEFHELHEHVEHGAHNPEMAPVSLTMAILAVLVAVVSLLGHRTHTEEVVMQTKANDQWAYFQGKDTRLHTDQKLLGLAGFVSTSDPTKVAAWLASTKAEADKYDKQKDDIQAEARKLESEATIARRRADRFDLGEVFLEIALVITSITLLSGRKMFWWLGMASGLVGVLVAASHMFIQ
;
A
#
# COMPACT_ATOMS: atom_id res chain seq x y z
N MET A 1 -2.80 14.08 -1.32
CA MET A 1 -4.17 14.07 -1.88
C MET A 1 -4.97 13.07 -1.06
N ARG A 2 -5.86 13.53 -0.18
CA ARG A 2 -6.64 12.65 0.71
C ARG A 2 -7.75 12.04 -0.17
N LYS A 3 -7.72 10.73 -0.45
CA LYS A 3 -8.81 10.04 -1.16
C LYS A 3 -10.06 10.28 -0.30
N LYS A 4 -11.01 11.07 -0.82
CA LYS A 4 -12.26 11.38 -0.12
C LYS A 4 -13.08 10.10 -0.21
N SER A 5 -13.02 9.27 0.84
CA SER A 5 -14.00 8.18 1.00
C SER A 5 -15.39 8.77 0.85
N MET A 6 -16.30 8.04 0.19
CA MET A 6 -17.70 8.42 -0.02
C MET A 6 -18.22 9.22 1.18
N SER A 7 -18.40 10.53 0.98
CA SER A 7 -18.76 11.46 2.04
C SER A 7 -20.18 11.18 2.51
N ALA A 8 -20.48 11.54 3.76
CA ALA A 8 -21.83 11.41 4.31
C ALA A 8 -22.92 12.05 3.42
N GLU A 9 -22.55 13.08 2.65
CA GLU A 9 -23.39 13.73 1.64
C GLU A 9 -23.74 12.77 0.47
N GLU A 10 -22.77 12.05 -0.08
CA GLU A 10 -23.01 11.09 -1.18
C GLU A 10 -23.85 9.89 -0.70
N PHE A 11 -23.67 9.47 0.55
CA PHE A 11 -24.56 8.48 1.18
C PHE A 11 -25.99 9.00 1.36
N HIS A 12 -26.15 10.28 1.70
CA HIS A 12 -27.45 10.91 1.89
C HIS A 12 -28.19 11.08 0.56
N GLU A 13 -27.51 11.54 -0.49
CA GLU A 13 -28.06 11.59 -1.84
C GLU A 13 -28.46 10.19 -2.33
N LEU A 14 -27.63 9.17 -2.08
CA LEU A 14 -27.95 7.79 -2.41
C LEU A 14 -29.24 7.32 -1.72
N HIS A 15 -29.44 7.72 -0.47
CA HIS A 15 -30.63 7.39 0.31
C HIS A 15 -31.89 8.01 -0.30
N GLU A 16 -31.83 9.28 -0.69
CA GLU A 16 -32.93 9.99 -1.34
C GLU A 16 -33.33 9.35 -2.67
N HIS A 17 -32.33 8.95 -3.48
CA HIS A 17 -32.54 8.22 -4.74
C HIS A 17 -33.20 6.85 -4.52
N VAL A 18 -32.79 6.11 -3.48
CA VAL A 18 -33.38 4.82 -3.13
C VAL A 18 -34.85 4.97 -2.69
N GLU A 19 -35.16 6.02 -1.92
CA GLU A 19 -36.52 6.31 -1.42
C GLU A 19 -37.48 6.69 -2.56
N HIS A 20 -37.01 7.48 -3.54
CA HIS A 20 -37.80 7.82 -4.74
C HIS A 20 -38.13 6.58 -5.60
N GLY A 21 -37.22 5.60 -5.66
CA GLY A 21 -37.46 4.33 -6.35
C GLY A 21 -38.46 3.40 -5.63
N ALA A 22 -38.57 3.50 -4.30
CA ALA A 22 -39.43 2.65 -3.48
C ALA A 22 -40.94 2.91 -3.71
N HIS A 23 -41.31 4.11 -4.17
CA HIS A 23 -42.67 4.45 -4.53
C HIS A 23 -43.17 3.81 -5.84
N ASN A 24 -42.27 3.23 -6.65
CA ASN A 24 -42.60 2.53 -7.89
C ASN A 24 -42.33 1.01 -7.73
N PRO A 25 -43.36 0.14 -7.71
CA PRO A 25 -43.19 -1.30 -7.51
C PRO A 25 -42.26 -1.96 -8.55
N GLU A 26 -42.21 -1.42 -9.78
CA GLU A 26 -41.35 -1.93 -10.84
C GLU A 26 -39.85 -1.64 -10.63
N MET A 27 -39.51 -0.68 -9.75
CA MET A 27 -38.14 -0.22 -9.51
C MET A 27 -37.56 -0.72 -8.18
N ALA A 28 -38.37 -1.37 -7.34
CA ALA A 28 -37.94 -1.95 -6.07
C ALA A 28 -36.71 -2.89 -6.17
N PRO A 29 -36.56 -3.74 -7.21
CA PRO A 29 -35.35 -4.55 -7.38
C PRO A 29 -34.08 -3.71 -7.61
N VAL A 30 -34.21 -2.59 -8.32
CA VAL A 30 -33.08 -1.68 -8.63
C VAL A 30 -32.61 -0.99 -7.36
N SER A 31 -33.54 -0.45 -6.57
CA SER A 31 -33.25 0.16 -5.25
C SER A 31 -32.57 -0.83 -4.30
N LEU A 32 -33.02 -2.09 -4.26
CA LEU A 32 -32.36 -3.13 -3.46
C LEU A 32 -30.93 -3.41 -3.94
N THR A 33 -30.70 -3.54 -5.25
CA THR A 33 -29.34 -3.76 -5.78
C THR A 33 -28.42 -2.58 -5.49
N MET A 34 -28.91 -1.35 -5.52
CA MET A 34 -28.16 -0.15 -5.18
C MET A 34 -27.72 -0.16 -3.71
N ALA A 35 -28.61 -0.55 -2.79
CA ALA A 35 -28.27 -0.72 -1.38
C ALA A 35 -27.19 -1.80 -1.16
N ILE A 36 -27.30 -2.93 -1.88
CA ILE A 36 -26.29 -4.01 -1.82
C ILE A 36 -24.93 -3.51 -2.35
N LEU A 37 -24.91 -2.82 -3.49
CA LEU A 37 -23.69 -2.24 -4.05
C LEU A 37 -23.04 -1.24 -3.08
N ALA A 38 -23.83 -0.40 -2.41
CA ALA A 38 -23.32 0.55 -1.42
C ALA A 38 -22.64 -0.16 -0.23
N VAL A 39 -23.21 -1.26 0.27
CA VAL A 39 -22.58 -2.07 1.31
C VAL A 39 -21.29 -2.70 0.80
N LEU A 40 -21.25 -3.20 -0.44
CA LEU A 40 -20.04 -3.76 -1.04
C LEU A 40 -18.94 -2.71 -1.20
N VAL A 41 -19.27 -1.50 -1.67
CA VAL A 41 -18.33 -0.36 -1.73
C VAL A 41 -17.74 -0.10 -0.35
N ALA A 42 -18.58 0.02 0.68
CA ALA A 42 -18.13 0.29 2.04
C ALA A 42 -17.19 -0.80 2.58
N VAL A 43 -17.51 -2.08 2.32
CA VAL A 43 -16.67 -3.22 2.74
C VAL A 43 -15.31 -3.21 2.01
N VAL A 44 -15.33 -3.06 0.68
CA VAL A 44 -14.10 -3.05 -0.13
C VAL A 44 -13.22 -1.84 0.22
N SER A 45 -13.82 -0.67 0.46
CA SER A 45 -13.12 0.54 0.90
C SER A 45 -12.44 0.34 2.27
N LEU A 46 -13.14 -0.25 3.24
CA LEU A 46 -12.59 -0.56 4.56
C LEU A 46 -11.41 -1.55 4.47
N LEU A 47 -11.56 -2.62 3.69
CA LEU A 47 -10.49 -3.61 3.47
C LEU A 47 -9.30 -2.98 2.74
N GLY A 48 -9.55 -2.16 1.72
CA GLY A 48 -8.53 -1.41 0.99
C GLY A 48 -7.72 -0.50 1.90
N HIS A 49 -8.37 0.28 2.78
CA HIS A 49 -7.69 1.11 3.78
C HIS A 49 -6.82 0.30 4.74
N ARG A 50 -7.31 -0.86 5.19
CA ARG A 50 -6.51 -1.74 6.06
C ARG A 50 -5.27 -2.23 5.31
N THR A 51 -5.41 -2.68 4.07
CA THR A 51 -4.27 -3.15 3.27
C THR A 51 -3.26 -2.05 2.94
N HIS A 52 -3.72 -0.82 2.69
CA HIS A 52 -2.86 0.35 2.53
C HIS A 52 -2.08 0.66 3.81
N THR A 53 -2.73 0.53 4.97
CA THR A 53 -2.04 0.71 6.26
C THR A 53 -0.94 -0.34 6.45
N GLU A 54 -1.24 -1.60 6.12
CA GLU A 54 -0.26 -2.70 6.16
C GLU A 54 0.89 -2.47 5.17
N GLU A 55 0.61 -2.03 3.94
CA GLU A 55 1.61 -1.63 2.95
C GLU A 55 2.55 -0.55 3.50
N VAL A 56 2.00 0.53 4.05
CA VAL A 56 2.79 1.65 4.59
C VAL A 56 3.71 1.17 5.71
N VAL A 57 3.22 0.30 6.60
CA VAL A 57 4.03 -0.29 7.67
C VAL A 57 5.16 -1.15 7.10
N MET A 58 4.90 -1.98 6.08
CA MET A 58 5.93 -2.81 5.45
C MET A 58 6.97 -1.97 4.69
N GLN A 59 6.52 -0.97 3.94
CA GLN A 59 7.38 -0.03 3.24
C GLN A 59 8.27 0.74 4.21
N THR A 60 7.73 1.16 5.36
CA THR A 60 8.50 1.83 6.42
C THR A 60 9.59 0.91 6.95
N LYS A 61 9.27 -0.36 7.27
CA LYS A 61 10.27 -1.34 7.72
C LYS A 61 11.37 -1.58 6.67
N ALA A 62 10.99 -1.70 5.40
CA ALA A 62 11.96 -1.85 4.32
C ALA A 62 12.88 -0.62 4.19
N ASN A 63 12.30 0.58 4.28
CA ASN A 63 13.05 1.83 4.24
C ASN A 63 14.00 1.97 5.43
N ASP A 64 13.56 1.61 6.64
CA ASP A 64 14.38 1.63 7.85
C ASP A 64 15.58 0.68 7.72
N GLN A 65 15.37 -0.52 7.16
CA GLN A 65 16.45 -1.48 6.94
C GLN A 65 17.44 -1.00 5.87
N TRP A 66 16.93 -0.40 4.78
CA TRP A 66 17.79 0.22 3.77
C TRP A 66 18.57 1.42 4.33
N ALA A 67 17.98 2.21 5.22
CA ALA A 67 18.65 3.31 5.90
C ALA A 67 19.74 2.78 6.85
N TYR A 68 19.46 1.69 7.58
CA TYR A 68 20.45 1.02 8.42
C TYR A 68 21.65 0.52 7.60
N PHE A 69 21.39 -0.17 6.49
CA PHE A 69 22.41 -0.61 5.54
C PHE A 69 23.28 0.56 5.06
N GLN A 70 22.65 1.63 4.55
CA GLN A 70 23.35 2.81 4.03
C GLN A 70 24.19 3.50 5.10
N GLY A 71 23.69 3.59 6.34
CA GLY A 71 24.42 4.14 7.46
C GLY A 71 25.68 3.32 7.79
N LYS A 72 25.57 1.98 7.79
CA LYS A 72 26.71 1.08 8.00
C LYS A 72 27.72 1.15 6.85
N ASP A 73 27.26 1.16 5.61
CA ASP A 73 28.12 1.25 4.43
C ASP A 73 28.90 2.57 4.39
N THR A 74 28.23 3.68 4.73
CA THR A 74 28.89 5.00 4.85
C THR A 74 29.96 5.00 5.93
N ARG A 75 29.69 4.37 7.09
CA ARG A 75 30.67 4.24 8.18
C ARG A 75 31.87 3.39 7.73
N LEU A 76 31.62 2.24 7.11
CA LEU A 76 32.67 1.37 6.57
C LEU A 76 33.56 2.11 5.56
N HIS A 77 32.96 2.83 4.61
CA HIS A 77 33.71 3.61 3.61
C HIS A 77 34.53 4.73 4.24
N THR A 78 33.98 5.39 5.28
CA THR A 78 34.69 6.43 6.03
C THR A 78 35.87 5.84 6.80
N ASP A 79 35.66 4.71 7.48
CA ASP A 79 36.69 4.01 8.24
C ASP A 79 37.82 3.54 7.32
N GLN A 80 37.50 2.94 6.17
CA GLN A 80 38.48 2.52 5.16
C GLN A 80 39.33 3.68 4.63
N LYS A 81 38.70 4.83 4.33
CA LYS A 81 39.42 6.04 3.91
C LYS A 81 40.32 6.57 5.02
N LEU A 82 39.85 6.57 6.27
CA LEU A 82 40.61 7.08 7.41
C LEU A 82 41.81 6.19 7.74
N LEU A 83 41.66 4.86 7.65
CA LEU A 83 42.76 3.90 7.72
C LEU A 83 43.81 4.18 6.63
N GLY A 84 43.38 4.47 5.39
CA GLY A 84 44.28 4.86 4.30
C GLY A 84 45.02 6.17 4.54
N LEU A 85 44.37 7.13 5.20
CA LEU A 85 44.98 8.42 5.56
C LEU A 85 45.96 8.32 6.73
N ALA A 86 45.78 7.37 7.65
CA ALA A 86 46.62 7.24 8.84
C ALA A 86 48.11 7.02 8.49
N GLY A 87 48.42 6.43 7.34
CA GLY A 87 49.80 6.29 6.84
C GLY A 87 50.47 7.61 6.42
N PHE A 88 49.71 8.70 6.27
CA PHE A 88 50.19 10.01 5.82
C PHE A 88 50.22 11.06 6.94
N VAL A 89 49.68 10.77 8.13
CA VAL A 89 49.57 11.72 9.24
C VAL A 89 50.70 11.51 10.25
N SER A 90 51.48 12.56 10.53
CA SER A 90 52.48 12.56 11.60
C SER A 90 51.77 12.67 12.96
N THR A 91 52.04 11.74 13.89
CA THR A 91 51.35 11.62 15.18
C THR A 91 52.29 11.75 16.37
N SER A 92 51.83 12.45 17.41
CA SER A 92 52.55 12.66 18.68
C SER A 92 52.48 11.45 19.63
N ASP A 93 51.53 10.52 19.44
CA ASP A 93 51.35 9.32 20.27
C ASP A 93 51.09 8.08 19.37
N PRO A 94 52.16 7.35 19.00
CA PRO A 94 52.05 6.19 18.10
C PRO A 94 51.23 5.04 18.69
N THR A 95 51.23 4.88 20.01
CA THR A 95 50.57 3.75 20.69
C THR A 95 49.04 3.88 20.66
N LYS A 96 48.51 5.09 20.88
CA LYS A 96 47.07 5.33 20.77
C LYS A 96 46.57 5.18 19.33
N VAL A 97 47.36 5.61 18.35
CA VAL A 97 47.01 5.43 16.93
C VAL A 97 46.96 3.96 16.57
N ALA A 98 47.93 3.14 16.99
CA ALA A 98 47.92 1.70 16.74
C ALA A 98 46.69 1.00 17.34
N ALA A 99 46.31 1.35 18.58
CA ALA A 99 45.12 0.80 19.23
C ALA A 99 43.82 1.22 18.51
N TRP A 100 43.72 2.49 18.11
CA TRP A 100 42.58 3.00 17.34
C TRP A 100 42.46 2.29 15.97
N LEU A 101 43.56 2.18 15.22
CA LEU A 101 43.60 1.47 13.93
C LEU A 101 43.13 0.01 14.04
N ALA A 102 43.58 -0.70 15.08
CA ALA A 102 43.18 -2.08 15.32
C ALA A 102 41.67 -2.19 15.60
N SER A 103 41.12 -1.27 16.42
CA SER A 103 39.68 -1.24 16.71
C SER A 103 38.82 -0.92 15.48
N THR A 104 39.22 0.09 14.68
CA THR A 104 38.53 0.48 13.45
C THR A 104 38.57 -0.64 12.41
N LYS A 105 39.71 -1.32 12.25
CA LYS A 105 39.82 -2.47 11.34
C LYS A 105 38.93 -3.63 11.77
N ALA A 106 38.92 -3.95 13.07
CA ALA A 106 38.05 -5.02 13.60
C ALA A 106 36.56 -4.71 13.41
N GLU A 107 36.15 -3.44 13.57
CA GLU A 107 34.78 -3.00 13.33
C GLU A 107 34.43 -3.06 11.83
N ALA A 108 35.34 -2.63 10.95
CA ALA A 108 35.19 -2.73 9.49
C ALA A 108 35.04 -4.19 9.02
N ASP A 109 35.92 -5.09 9.45
CA ASP A 109 35.87 -6.52 9.09
C ASP A 109 34.59 -7.20 9.59
N LYS A 110 34.06 -6.76 10.75
CA LYS A 110 32.79 -7.26 11.27
C LYS A 110 31.62 -6.83 10.38
N TYR A 111 31.56 -5.56 9.98
CA TYR A 111 30.49 -5.09 9.12
C TYR A 111 30.57 -5.66 7.72
N ASP A 112 31.76 -5.80 7.15
CA ASP A 112 31.96 -6.39 5.82
C ASP A 112 31.34 -7.80 5.75
N LYS A 113 31.48 -8.60 6.82
CA LYS A 113 30.83 -9.91 6.94
C LYS A 113 29.32 -9.88 7.12
N GLN A 114 28.77 -8.82 7.71
CA GLN A 114 27.33 -8.70 8.00
C GLN A 114 26.57 -7.95 6.89
N LYS A 115 27.28 -7.26 6.01
CA LYS A 115 26.72 -6.37 4.99
C LYS A 115 25.75 -7.10 4.06
N ASP A 116 26.13 -8.28 3.61
CA ASP A 116 25.32 -9.09 2.68
C ASP A 116 24.03 -9.57 3.34
N ASP A 117 24.08 -9.98 4.62
CA ASP A 117 22.91 -10.40 5.38
C ASP A 117 21.93 -9.23 5.59
N ILE A 118 22.44 -8.06 5.98
CA ILE A 118 21.64 -6.84 6.16
C ILE A 118 20.97 -6.43 4.84
N GLN A 119 21.71 -6.51 3.72
CA GLN A 119 21.17 -6.21 2.41
C GLN A 119 20.12 -7.23 1.98
N ALA A 120 20.35 -8.52 2.23
CA ALA A 120 19.40 -9.58 1.93
C ALA A 120 18.09 -9.39 2.70
N GLU A 121 18.18 -9.00 3.97
CA GLU A 121 17.01 -8.65 4.80
C GLU A 121 16.26 -7.44 4.24
N ALA A 122 16.97 -6.37 3.81
CA ALA A 122 16.36 -5.20 3.20
C ALA A 122 15.56 -5.57 1.94
N ARG A 123 16.16 -6.38 1.04
CA ARG A 123 15.50 -6.86 -0.18
C ARG A 123 14.31 -7.77 0.12
N LYS A 124 14.38 -8.58 1.16
CA LYS A 124 13.26 -9.42 1.59
C LYS A 124 12.08 -8.57 2.04
N LEU A 125 12.33 -7.58 2.91
CA LEU A 125 11.29 -6.64 3.36
C LEU A 125 10.70 -5.84 2.20
N GLU A 126 11.51 -5.42 1.23
CA GLU A 126 11.05 -4.75 0.01
C GLU A 126 10.14 -5.64 -0.85
N SER A 127 10.47 -6.93 -0.98
CA SER A 127 9.61 -7.90 -1.65
C SER A 127 8.27 -8.07 -0.93
N GLU A 128 8.28 -8.19 0.40
CA GLU A 128 7.08 -8.29 1.22
C GLU A 128 6.20 -7.02 1.11
N ALA A 129 6.81 -5.84 1.12
CA ALA A 129 6.12 -4.57 0.89
C ALA A 129 5.49 -4.51 -0.50
N THR A 130 6.19 -5.00 -1.53
CA THR A 130 5.67 -5.04 -2.90
C THR A 130 4.46 -5.97 -3.04
N ILE A 131 4.43 -7.09 -2.30
CA ILE A 131 3.28 -8.00 -2.25
C ILE A 131 2.09 -7.30 -1.57
N ALA A 132 2.32 -6.63 -0.43
CA ALA A 132 1.28 -5.88 0.28
C ALA A 132 0.68 -4.78 -0.60
N ARG A 133 1.52 -4.02 -1.32
CA ARG A 133 1.08 -3.01 -2.29
C ARG A 133 0.19 -3.58 -3.39
N ARG A 134 0.62 -4.69 -4.02
CA ARG A 134 -0.19 -5.33 -5.07
C ARG A 134 -1.55 -5.80 -4.56
N ARG A 135 -1.66 -6.20 -3.28
CA ARG A 135 -2.95 -6.53 -2.66
C ARG A 135 -3.81 -5.29 -2.47
N ALA A 136 -3.25 -4.19 -2.00
CA ALA A 136 -3.95 -2.91 -1.86
C ALA A 136 -4.48 -2.40 -3.22
N ASP A 137 -3.67 -2.48 -4.28
CA ASP A 137 -4.05 -2.07 -5.64
C ASP A 137 -5.30 -2.82 -6.16
N ARG A 138 -5.51 -4.09 -5.76
CA ARG A 138 -6.72 -4.85 -6.15
C ARG A 138 -7.98 -4.35 -5.48
N PHE A 139 -7.89 -3.93 -4.21
CA PHE A 139 -9.02 -3.33 -3.52
C PHE A 139 -9.36 -1.97 -4.09
N ASP A 140 -8.36 -1.13 -4.42
CA ASP A 140 -8.59 0.15 -5.08
C ASP A 140 -9.30 -0.01 -6.43
N LEU A 141 -8.83 -0.95 -7.25
CA LEU A 141 -9.46 -1.21 -8.55
C LEU A 141 -10.88 -1.77 -8.39
N GLY A 142 -11.09 -2.68 -7.43
CA GLY A 142 -12.41 -3.23 -7.12
C GLY A 142 -13.40 -2.16 -6.64
N GLU A 143 -12.96 -1.24 -5.78
CA GLU A 143 -13.74 -0.10 -5.28
C GLU A 143 -14.23 0.77 -6.44
N VAL A 144 -13.35 1.12 -7.38
CA VAL A 144 -13.69 1.94 -8.55
C VAL A 144 -14.78 1.28 -9.41
N PHE A 145 -14.68 -0.02 -9.68
CA PHE A 145 -15.71 -0.72 -10.46
C PHE A 145 -17.07 -0.81 -9.74
N LEU A 146 -17.06 -0.91 -8.41
CA LEU A 146 -18.27 -0.91 -7.59
C LEU A 146 -18.92 0.49 -7.53
N GLU A 147 -18.12 1.56 -7.45
CA GLU A 147 -18.62 2.94 -7.54
C GLU A 147 -19.24 3.22 -8.91
N ILE A 148 -18.58 2.79 -10.00
CA ILE A 148 -19.14 2.87 -11.36
C ILE A 148 -20.47 2.09 -11.43
N ALA A 149 -20.52 0.90 -10.87
CA ALA A 149 -21.74 0.09 -10.82
C ALA A 149 -22.88 0.83 -10.11
N LEU A 150 -22.58 1.47 -9.00
CA LEU A 150 -23.53 2.22 -8.18
C LEU A 150 -24.05 3.47 -8.91
N VAL A 151 -23.17 4.22 -9.60
CA VAL A 151 -23.57 5.37 -10.44
C VAL A 151 -24.43 4.92 -11.63
N ILE A 152 -24.06 3.85 -12.33
CA ILE A 152 -24.86 3.33 -13.45
C ILE A 152 -26.24 2.84 -12.95
N THR A 153 -26.27 2.20 -11.78
CA THR A 153 -27.52 1.74 -11.16
C THR A 153 -28.41 2.91 -10.76
N SER A 154 -27.85 4.01 -10.24
CA SER A 154 -28.64 5.22 -9.93
C SER A 154 -29.24 5.88 -11.17
N ILE A 155 -28.51 5.90 -12.30
CA ILE A 155 -29.03 6.39 -13.59
C ILE A 155 -30.24 5.56 -14.05
N THR A 156 -30.29 4.27 -13.71
CA THR A 156 -31.46 3.42 -14.02
C THR A 156 -32.71 3.96 -13.34
N LEU A 157 -32.62 4.43 -12.10
CA LEU A 157 -33.76 5.00 -11.36
C LEU A 157 -34.32 6.25 -12.05
N LEU A 158 -33.45 7.08 -12.61
CA LEU A 158 -33.83 8.30 -13.33
C LEU A 158 -34.34 8.03 -14.75
N SER A 159 -33.70 7.11 -15.48
CA SER A 159 -34.00 6.85 -16.88
C SER A 159 -35.11 5.82 -17.10
N GLY A 160 -35.43 4.97 -16.12
CA GLY A 160 -36.36 3.83 -16.25
C GLY A 160 -35.90 2.72 -17.19
N ARG A 161 -34.70 2.83 -17.80
CA ARG A 161 -34.19 1.87 -18.78
C ARG A 161 -33.41 0.74 -18.10
N LYS A 162 -33.97 -0.47 -18.12
CA LYS A 162 -33.36 -1.70 -17.56
C LYS A 162 -31.98 -2.05 -18.13
N MET A 163 -31.60 -1.51 -19.30
CA MET A 163 -30.26 -1.69 -19.88
C MET A 163 -29.15 -1.20 -18.93
N PHE A 164 -29.36 -0.06 -18.27
CA PHE A 164 -28.38 0.48 -17.33
C PHE A 164 -28.23 -0.41 -16.10
N TRP A 165 -29.32 -1.02 -15.61
CA TRP A 165 -29.26 -1.93 -14.49
C TRP A 165 -28.37 -3.15 -14.76
N TRP A 166 -28.49 -3.76 -15.95
CA TRP A 166 -27.63 -4.87 -16.34
C TRP A 166 -26.16 -4.46 -16.48
N LEU A 167 -25.88 -3.26 -17.01
CA LEU A 167 -24.52 -2.72 -17.08
C LEU A 167 -23.93 -2.47 -15.68
N GLY A 168 -24.74 -1.93 -14.76
CA GLY A 168 -24.36 -1.74 -13.36
C GLY A 168 -24.02 -3.05 -12.69
N MET A 169 -24.88 -4.07 -12.82
CA MET A 169 -24.62 -5.41 -12.27
C MET A 169 -23.37 -6.06 -12.87
N ALA A 170 -23.13 -5.91 -14.18
CA ALA A 170 -21.92 -6.43 -14.82
C ALA A 170 -20.65 -5.75 -14.26
N SER A 171 -20.66 -4.42 -14.12
CA SER A 171 -19.56 -3.66 -13.50
C SER A 171 -19.35 -4.08 -12.04
N GLY A 172 -20.44 -4.25 -11.28
CA GLY A 172 -20.38 -4.65 -9.88
C GLY A 172 -19.79 -6.05 -9.70
N LEU A 173 -20.18 -6.99 -10.55
CA LEU A 173 -19.59 -8.33 -10.58
C LEU A 173 -18.09 -8.28 -10.88
N VAL A 174 -17.67 -7.48 -11.86
CA VAL A 174 -16.24 -7.27 -12.16
C VAL A 174 -15.52 -6.70 -10.94
N GLY A 175 -16.09 -5.70 -10.27
CA GLY A 175 -15.51 -5.11 -9.06
C GLY A 175 -15.31 -6.12 -7.93
N VAL A 176 -16.31 -6.97 -7.67
CA VAL A 176 -16.20 -8.05 -6.66
C VAL A 176 -15.11 -9.06 -7.05
N LEU A 177 -15.05 -9.48 -8.31
CA LEU A 177 -14.04 -10.44 -8.78
C LEU A 177 -12.63 -9.86 -8.71
N VAL A 178 -12.46 -8.59 -9.07
CA VAL A 178 -11.18 -7.87 -8.97
C VAL A 178 -10.76 -7.73 -7.51
N ALA A 179 -11.66 -7.32 -6.61
CA ALA A 179 -11.37 -7.28 -5.18
C ALA A 179 -10.95 -8.69 -4.69
N ALA A 180 -11.77 -9.71 -4.92
CA ALA A 180 -11.48 -11.09 -4.50
C ALA A 180 -10.17 -11.65 -5.08
N SER A 181 -9.70 -11.15 -6.23
CA SER A 181 -8.44 -11.56 -6.82
C SER A 181 -7.21 -11.25 -5.96
N HIS A 182 -7.35 -10.40 -4.93
CA HIS A 182 -6.30 -10.15 -3.94
C HIS A 182 -5.80 -11.45 -3.28
N MET A 183 -6.64 -12.49 -3.18
CA MET A 183 -6.30 -13.77 -2.53
C MET A 183 -5.24 -14.57 -3.30
N PHE A 184 -5.07 -14.30 -4.60
CA PHE A 184 -4.10 -15.00 -5.44
C PHE A 184 -2.73 -14.32 -5.47
N ILE A 185 -2.56 -13.18 -4.77
CA ILE A 185 -1.29 -12.46 -4.72
C ILE A 185 -0.45 -13.04 -3.57
N GLN A 186 0.55 -13.84 -3.94
CA GLN A 186 1.57 -14.41 -3.06
C GLN A 186 2.91 -13.69 -3.23
#